data_AF-A0A1Y1RZB2-F1
#
_entry.id   AF-A0A1Y1RZB2-F1
#
_cell.length_a   1.000
_cell.length_b   1.000
_cell.length_c   1.000
_cell.angle_alpha   90.00
_cell.angle_beta   90.00
_cell.angle_gamma   90.00
#
_symmetry.space_group_name_H-M   'P 1'
#
loop_
_entity.id
_entity.type
_entity.pdbx_description
1 polymer ?
#
loop_
_entity_poly.entity_id
_entity_poly.type
_entity_poly.pdbx_seq_one_letter_code
_entity_poly.pdbx_strand_id
1 'polypeptide(L)'
;MTDGELENKIKGDWSLFFSEAKDLYTMQDFFAFPAAFLKERLEELQNCVDLGIVEYKRSFLSRSFELIESLKYDARGFDKIGQWADRLQYGLYLSMIQHLMCRGSIRIRRAKHEPPEQEKENARASATDLKTVIADVSERLKNKPELQKNPHIKQILMQISIYKKELAETRRLAASMPREKAAGLAANFKKRVEEITRSASENHRKLLDELEPKPAAPLKGLPSYDLAPLAPLYLSQAKAFSTLASRFSFVEEQRSGARDVLIPILGQRETWFRLMEREVKAYNLLEPFEGGERRAAMEFTREIVRILDREAEEAFR
;
A
#
# COMPACT_ATOMS: atom_id res chain seq x y z
N MET A 1 33.44 -31.71 3.34
CA MET A 1 32.39 -30.95 4.04
C MET A 1 32.55 -31.28 5.50
N THR A 2 32.81 -30.29 6.34
CA THR A 2 32.86 -30.50 7.80
C THR A 2 31.44 -30.74 8.32
N ASP A 3 31.31 -31.40 9.49
CA ASP A 3 29.98 -31.68 10.08
C ASP A 3 29.15 -30.40 10.28
N GLY A 4 29.81 -29.27 10.60
CA GLY A 4 29.16 -27.96 10.73
C GLY A 4 28.69 -27.34 9.40
N GLU A 5 29.44 -27.53 8.30
CA GLU A 5 29.01 -27.10 6.96
C GLU A 5 27.80 -27.88 6.46
N LEU A 6 27.78 -29.20 6.73
CA LEU A 6 26.66 -30.07 6.39
C LEU A 6 25.41 -29.70 7.18
N GLU A 7 25.56 -29.46 8.48
CA GLU A 7 24.46 -29.05 9.35
C GLU A 7 23.89 -27.68 8.96
N ASN A 8 24.75 -26.72 8.58
CA ASN A 8 24.33 -25.42 8.06
C ASN A 8 23.63 -25.53 6.70
N LYS A 9 24.10 -26.38 5.79
CA LYS A 9 23.40 -26.65 4.52
C LYS A 9 22.01 -27.25 4.73
N ILE A 10 21.84 -28.12 5.72
CA ILE A 10 20.56 -28.79 5.99
C ILE A 10 19.59 -27.90 6.78
N LYS A 11 20.09 -27.10 7.73
CA LYS A 11 19.26 -26.21 8.57
C LYS A 11 19.03 -24.82 7.96
N GLY A 12 19.81 -24.46 6.95
CA GLY A 12 19.88 -23.12 6.36
C GLY A 12 20.83 -22.22 7.12
N ASP A 13 21.70 -21.50 6.40
CA ASP A 13 22.61 -20.52 6.99
C ASP A 13 21.86 -19.22 7.33
N TRP A 14 21.35 -19.18 8.55
CA TRP A 14 20.67 -18.01 9.11
C TRP A 14 21.57 -16.80 9.29
N SER A 15 22.88 -17.01 9.45
CA SER A 15 23.81 -15.94 9.77
C SER A 15 24.13 -15.10 8.54
N LEU A 16 24.37 -15.76 7.40
CA LEU A 16 24.52 -15.13 6.09
C LEU A 16 23.23 -14.41 5.68
N PHE A 17 22.08 -15.04 5.91
CA PHE A 17 20.80 -14.44 5.54
C PHE A 17 20.51 -13.13 6.30
N PHE A 18 20.83 -13.05 7.59
CA PHE A 18 20.62 -11.85 8.40
C PHE A 18 21.60 -10.71 8.10
N SER A 19 22.82 -11.00 7.63
CA SER A 19 23.75 -9.96 7.22
C SER A 19 23.29 -9.27 5.94
N GLU A 20 22.69 -10.03 5.02
CA GLU A 20 22.23 -9.56 3.72
C GLU A 20 20.79 -9.01 3.75
N ALA A 21 19.86 -9.55 4.55
CA ALA A 21 18.45 -9.15 4.55
C ALA A 21 18.12 -7.91 5.42
N LYS A 22 18.89 -6.83 5.28
CA LYS A 22 18.71 -5.58 6.06
C LYS A 22 17.63 -4.65 5.50
N ASP A 23 17.48 -4.63 4.19
CA ASP A 23 16.49 -3.86 3.47
C ASP A 23 15.93 -4.64 2.28
N LEU A 24 14.94 -4.05 1.59
CA LEU A 24 14.24 -4.70 0.51
C LEU A 24 15.15 -4.95 -0.70
N TYR A 25 16.04 -4.02 -1.04
CA TYR A 25 16.88 -4.14 -2.25
C TYR A 25 17.88 -5.28 -2.09
N THR A 26 18.54 -5.35 -0.93
CA THR A 26 19.49 -6.44 -0.65
C THR A 26 18.80 -7.80 -0.58
N MET A 27 17.55 -7.87 -0.10
CA MET A 27 16.76 -9.10 -0.18
C MET A 27 16.40 -9.48 -1.62
N GLN A 28 16.01 -8.52 -2.45
CA GLN A 28 15.69 -8.76 -3.86
C GLN A 28 16.90 -9.30 -4.61
N ASP A 29 18.07 -8.71 -4.39
CA ASP A 29 19.33 -9.17 -4.98
C ASP A 29 19.72 -10.57 -4.47
N PHE A 30 19.49 -10.85 -3.18
CA PHE A 30 19.82 -12.15 -2.58
C PHE A 30 18.96 -13.28 -3.14
N PHE A 31 17.65 -13.08 -3.29
CA PHE A 31 16.74 -14.11 -3.81
C PHE A 31 16.74 -14.18 -5.33
N ALA A 32 16.87 -13.03 -6.00
CA ALA A 32 16.95 -12.90 -7.46
C ALA A 32 15.93 -13.76 -8.22
N PHE A 33 14.66 -13.76 -7.76
CA PHE A 33 13.63 -14.58 -8.40
C PHE A 33 13.38 -14.11 -9.85
N PRO A 34 13.27 -15.04 -10.82
CA PRO A 34 12.94 -14.67 -12.19
C PRO A 34 11.61 -13.94 -12.28
N ALA A 35 11.49 -12.93 -13.13
CA ALA A 35 10.26 -12.15 -13.27
C ALA A 35 9.04 -13.02 -13.65
N ALA A 36 9.25 -14.06 -14.47
CA ALA A 36 8.20 -15.02 -14.83
C ALA A 36 7.69 -15.81 -13.60
N PHE A 37 8.62 -16.21 -12.71
CA PHE A 37 8.27 -16.86 -11.45
C PHE A 37 7.47 -15.89 -10.57
N LEU A 38 7.97 -14.66 -10.38
CA LEU A 38 7.28 -13.65 -9.56
C LEU A 38 5.85 -13.37 -10.04
N LYS A 39 5.62 -13.25 -11.36
CA LYS A 39 4.28 -13.03 -11.94
C LYS A 39 3.33 -14.18 -11.65
N GLU A 40 3.76 -15.41 -11.90
CA GLU A 40 2.95 -16.60 -11.62
C GLU A 40 2.59 -16.69 -10.13
N ARG A 41 3.57 -16.43 -9.24
CA ARG A 41 3.35 -16.44 -7.79
C ARG A 41 2.43 -15.30 -7.34
N LEU A 42 2.53 -14.13 -7.97
CA LEU A 42 1.70 -12.96 -7.69
C LEU A 42 0.24 -13.20 -8.07
N GLU A 43 -0.02 -13.84 -9.21
CA GLU A 43 -1.36 -14.28 -9.60
C GLU A 43 -1.95 -15.26 -8.59
N GLU A 44 -1.17 -16.27 -8.15
CA GLU A 44 -1.63 -17.20 -7.12
C GLU A 44 -1.94 -16.48 -5.79
N LEU A 45 -1.09 -15.54 -5.36
CA LEU A 45 -1.32 -14.75 -4.14
C LEU A 45 -2.56 -13.85 -4.24
N GLN A 46 -2.83 -13.26 -5.40
CA GLN A 46 -4.02 -12.44 -5.63
C GLN A 46 -5.32 -13.27 -5.60
N ASN A 47 -5.25 -14.57 -5.90
CA ASN A 47 -6.38 -15.48 -5.85
C ASN A 47 -6.71 -15.99 -4.43
N CYS A 48 -5.86 -15.71 -3.43
CA CYS A 48 -6.14 -16.03 -2.03
C CYS A 48 -7.09 -15.00 -1.41
N VAL A 49 -8.40 -15.26 -1.50
CA VAL A 49 -9.45 -14.29 -1.14
C VAL A 49 -9.90 -14.35 0.32
N ASP A 50 -9.59 -15.44 1.03
CA ASP A 50 -10.11 -15.69 2.37
C ASP A 50 -9.17 -15.14 3.43
N LEU A 51 -7.90 -15.53 3.39
CA LEU A 51 -6.87 -15.07 4.34
C LEU A 51 -5.59 -14.58 3.64
N GLY A 52 -5.67 -14.27 2.34
CA GLY A 52 -4.60 -13.62 1.59
C GLY A 52 -3.25 -14.32 1.75
N ILE A 53 -2.25 -13.56 2.20
CA ILE A 53 -0.89 -14.04 2.43
C ILE A 53 -0.79 -15.26 3.37
N VAL A 54 -1.69 -15.38 4.35
CA VAL A 54 -1.68 -16.51 5.29
C VAL A 54 -2.17 -17.77 4.60
N GLU A 55 -3.27 -17.65 3.86
CA GLU A 55 -3.83 -18.73 3.04
C GLU A 55 -2.79 -19.22 2.03
N TYR A 56 -2.15 -18.27 1.34
CA TYR A 56 -1.10 -18.56 0.38
C TYR A 56 0.04 -19.35 1.01
N LYS A 57 0.61 -18.86 2.13
CA LYS A 57 1.67 -19.57 2.88
C LYS A 57 1.24 -20.96 3.34
N ARG A 58 0.02 -21.09 3.85
CA ARG A 58 -0.53 -22.38 4.32
C ARG A 58 -0.66 -23.38 3.17
N SER A 59 -1.05 -22.92 1.98
CA SER A 59 -1.31 -23.78 0.83
C SER A 59 -0.06 -24.55 0.37
N PHE A 60 1.07 -23.87 0.13
CA PHE A 60 2.29 -24.53 -0.33
C PHE A 60 3.02 -25.23 0.82
N LEU A 61 2.84 -24.79 2.07
CA LEU A 61 3.32 -25.54 3.24
C LEU A 61 2.64 -26.90 3.35
N SER A 62 1.30 -26.96 3.19
CA SER A 62 0.55 -28.22 3.19
C SER A 62 1.02 -29.17 2.12
N ARG A 63 1.11 -28.69 0.87
CA ARG A 63 1.56 -29.51 -0.25
C ARG A 63 3.00 -30.00 -0.10
N SER A 64 3.87 -29.19 0.51
CA SER A 64 5.24 -29.61 0.83
C SER A 64 5.25 -30.76 1.85
N PHE A 65 4.43 -30.69 2.90
CA PHE A 65 4.32 -31.77 3.89
C PHE A 65 3.64 -33.03 3.33
N GLU A 66 2.62 -32.88 2.47
CA GLU A 66 1.99 -33.99 1.75
C GLU A 66 3.00 -34.74 0.86
N LEU A 67 3.87 -34.01 0.16
CA LEU A 67 4.96 -34.62 -0.60
C LEU A 67 5.89 -35.41 0.34
N ILE A 68 6.34 -34.83 1.45
CA ILE A 68 7.22 -35.52 2.41
C ILE A 68 6.55 -36.77 2.99
N GLU A 69 5.24 -36.71 3.28
CA GLU A 69 4.47 -37.87 3.72
C GLU A 69 4.41 -38.96 2.65
N SER A 70 4.21 -38.59 1.38
CA SER A 70 4.19 -39.54 0.27
C SER A 70 5.52 -40.27 0.09
N LEU A 71 6.65 -39.60 0.37
CA LEU A 71 8.01 -40.18 0.30
C LEU A 71 8.22 -41.38 1.24
N LYS A 72 7.37 -41.55 2.27
CA LYS A 72 7.38 -42.75 3.13
C LYS A 72 7.03 -44.01 2.35
N TYR A 73 6.16 -43.90 1.35
CA TYR A 73 5.56 -45.04 0.66
C TYR A 73 6.06 -45.17 -0.79
N ASP A 74 6.29 -44.07 -1.49
CA ASP A 74 6.68 -44.04 -2.91
C ASP A 74 7.69 -42.91 -3.18
N ALA A 75 8.58 -43.07 -4.17
CA ALA A 75 9.50 -42.04 -4.64
C ALA A 75 8.92 -41.16 -5.76
N ARG A 76 7.68 -41.42 -6.21
CA ARG A 76 6.98 -40.55 -7.16
C ARG A 76 6.87 -39.12 -6.62
N GLY A 77 7.17 -38.12 -7.45
CA GLY A 77 7.18 -36.71 -7.07
C GLY A 77 8.55 -36.17 -6.67
N PHE A 78 9.59 -37.00 -6.66
CA PHE A 78 10.98 -36.57 -6.46
C PHE A 78 11.42 -35.52 -7.48
N ASP A 79 10.92 -35.62 -8.72
CA ASP A 79 11.11 -34.66 -9.81
C ASP A 79 10.61 -33.24 -9.48
N LYS A 80 9.74 -33.10 -8.48
CA LYS A 80 9.15 -31.82 -8.06
C LYS A 80 9.87 -31.20 -6.87
N ILE A 81 10.88 -31.84 -6.28
CA ILE A 81 11.56 -31.34 -5.09
C ILE A 81 12.17 -29.96 -5.33
N GLY A 82 12.84 -29.73 -6.46
CA GLY A 82 13.34 -28.41 -6.83
C GLY A 82 12.25 -27.34 -6.86
N GLN A 83 11.10 -27.63 -7.49
CA GLN A 83 9.97 -26.68 -7.55
C GLN A 83 9.42 -26.34 -6.16
N TRP A 84 9.39 -27.31 -5.25
CA TRP A 84 8.99 -27.07 -3.87
C TRP A 84 10.05 -26.29 -3.09
N ALA A 85 11.34 -26.54 -3.34
CA ALA A 85 12.43 -25.74 -2.78
C ALA A 85 12.25 -24.25 -3.12
N ASP A 86 12.01 -23.93 -4.39
CA ASP A 86 11.79 -22.56 -4.87
C ASP A 86 10.55 -21.92 -4.21
N ARG A 87 9.44 -22.66 -4.12
CA ARG A 87 8.22 -22.19 -3.43
C ARG A 87 8.46 -21.92 -1.95
N LEU A 88 9.27 -22.73 -1.27
CA LEU A 88 9.60 -22.55 0.14
C LEU A 88 10.57 -21.37 0.34
N GLN A 89 11.53 -21.18 -0.55
CA GLN A 89 12.36 -19.96 -0.58
C GLN A 89 11.50 -18.72 -0.79
N TYR A 90 10.48 -18.79 -1.64
CA TYR A 90 9.52 -17.70 -1.81
C TYR A 90 8.71 -17.46 -0.52
N GLY A 91 8.30 -18.51 0.20
CA GLY A 91 7.66 -18.38 1.51
C GLY A 91 8.53 -17.70 2.57
N LEU A 92 9.84 -17.99 2.56
CA LEU A 92 10.83 -17.27 3.34
C LEU A 92 10.88 -15.79 2.94
N TYR A 93 10.96 -15.49 1.65
CA TYR A 93 11.00 -14.13 1.13
C TYR A 93 9.78 -13.31 1.57
N LEU A 94 8.58 -13.85 1.41
CA LEU A 94 7.32 -13.22 1.84
C LEU A 94 7.30 -12.94 3.35
N SER A 95 7.70 -13.92 4.16
CA SER A 95 7.76 -13.75 5.62
C SER A 95 8.74 -12.64 6.00
N MET A 96 9.81 -12.46 5.25
CA MET A 96 10.80 -11.42 5.49
C MET A 96 10.36 -10.03 5.01
N ILE A 97 9.61 -9.93 3.91
CA ILE A 97 8.92 -8.69 3.54
C ILE A 97 8.00 -8.25 4.68
N GLN A 98 7.17 -9.16 5.21
CA GLN A 98 6.29 -8.87 6.35
C GLN A 98 7.08 -8.44 7.59
N HIS A 99 8.21 -9.10 7.88
CA HIS A 99 9.11 -8.72 8.96
C HIS A 99 9.66 -7.28 8.79
N LEU A 100 10.16 -6.94 7.60
CA LEU A 100 10.71 -5.62 7.31
C LEU A 100 9.64 -4.52 7.31
N MET A 101 8.40 -4.83 6.88
CA MET A 101 7.25 -3.93 7.01
C MET A 101 6.95 -3.63 8.49
N CYS A 102 6.93 -4.67 9.35
CA CYS A 102 6.70 -4.51 10.78
C CYS A 102 7.79 -3.73 11.51
N ARG A 103 9.03 -3.77 11.02
CA ARG A 103 10.14 -2.97 11.55
C ARG A 103 10.19 -1.54 11.00
N GLY A 104 9.35 -1.22 10.01
CA GLY A 104 9.36 0.08 9.34
C GLY A 104 10.52 0.27 8.35
N SER A 105 11.30 -0.79 8.06
CA SER A 105 12.36 -0.75 7.03
C SER A 105 11.75 -0.61 5.63
N ILE A 106 10.61 -1.25 5.38
CA ILE A 106 9.81 -1.06 4.17
C ILE A 106 8.72 -0.04 4.45
N ARG A 107 8.72 1.05 3.67
CA ARG A 107 7.67 2.07 3.77
C ARG A 107 6.35 1.53 3.23
N ILE A 108 5.38 1.40 4.12
CA ILE A 108 3.99 1.08 3.79
C ILE A 108 3.34 2.31 3.17
N ARG A 109 2.65 2.13 2.04
CA ARG A 109 2.03 3.26 1.34
C ARG A 109 0.84 3.78 2.16
N ARG A 110 0.80 5.09 2.39
CA ARG A 110 -0.43 5.72 2.89
C ARG A 110 -1.46 5.71 1.76
N ALA A 111 -2.66 5.22 2.04
CA ALA A 111 -3.77 5.34 1.11
C ALA A 111 -3.88 6.81 0.66
N LYS A 112 -3.79 7.05 -0.66
CA LYS A 112 -4.14 8.38 -1.18
C LYS A 112 -5.60 8.59 -0.82
N HIS A 113 -5.91 9.70 -0.16
CA HIS A 113 -7.29 10.11 0.09
C HIS A 113 -7.93 10.37 -1.28
N GLU A 114 -8.59 9.36 -1.85
CA GLU A 114 -9.64 9.64 -2.83
C GLU A 114 -10.78 10.24 -2.02
N PRO A 115 -11.11 11.54 -2.22
CA PRO A 115 -12.29 12.08 -1.58
C PRO A 115 -13.48 11.25 -2.06
N PRO A 116 -14.36 10.78 -1.15
CA PRO A 116 -15.60 10.12 -1.54
C PRO A 116 -16.33 10.98 -2.57
N GLU A 117 -17.01 10.37 -3.55
CA GLU A 117 -17.73 11.11 -4.60
C GLU A 117 -18.73 12.11 -4.03
N GLN A 118 -19.24 11.86 -2.82
CA GLN A 118 -20.08 12.78 -2.03
C GLN A 118 -19.37 14.07 -1.60
N GLU A 119 -18.05 14.06 -1.35
CA GLU A 119 -17.28 15.29 -1.10
C GLU A 119 -16.99 16.06 -2.40
N LYS A 120 -16.91 15.39 -3.56
CA LYS A 120 -16.80 16.06 -4.85
C LYS A 120 -18.10 16.79 -5.24
N GLU A 121 -19.26 16.28 -4.82
CA GLU A 121 -20.54 16.96 -4.96
C GLU A 121 -20.74 18.08 -3.92
N ASN A 122 -20.38 17.86 -2.66
CA ASN A 122 -20.45 18.93 -1.63
C ASN A 122 -19.44 20.07 -1.89
N ALA A 123 -18.26 19.78 -2.46
CA ALA A 123 -17.31 20.79 -2.91
C ALA A 123 -17.79 21.59 -4.16
N ARG A 124 -18.82 21.11 -4.86
CA ARG A 124 -19.53 21.88 -5.90
C ARG A 124 -20.66 22.74 -5.34
N ALA A 125 -21.18 22.41 -4.16
CA ALA A 125 -22.34 23.08 -3.55
C ALA A 125 -22.00 24.27 -2.65
N SER A 126 -20.78 24.36 -2.09
CA SER A 126 -20.37 25.54 -1.32
C SER A 126 -19.73 26.61 -2.20
N ALA A 127 -20.52 27.30 -3.02
CA ALA A 127 -20.08 28.54 -3.63
C ALA A 127 -19.91 29.58 -2.52
N THR A 128 -18.69 29.70 -1.98
CA THR A 128 -18.31 30.78 -1.06
C THR A 128 -18.70 32.11 -1.69
N ASP A 129 -19.51 32.91 -0.99
CA ASP A 129 -19.97 34.22 -1.46
C ASP A 129 -18.76 35.11 -1.78
N LEU A 130 -18.80 35.84 -2.89
CA LEU A 130 -17.71 36.72 -3.31
C LEU A 130 -17.34 37.72 -2.20
N LYS A 131 -18.32 38.14 -1.38
CA LYS A 131 -18.09 39.03 -0.23
C LYS A 131 -17.19 38.40 0.84
N THR A 132 -17.34 37.11 1.13
CA THR A 132 -16.51 36.43 2.13
C THR A 132 -15.11 36.19 1.61
N VAL A 133 -14.96 35.87 0.31
CA VAL A 133 -13.65 35.80 -0.36
C VAL A 133 -12.93 37.16 -0.30
N ILE A 134 -13.63 38.27 -0.58
CA ILE A 134 -13.06 39.62 -0.51
C ILE A 134 -12.60 39.96 0.92
N ALA A 135 -13.42 39.67 1.92
CA ALA A 135 -13.11 39.96 3.32
C ALA A 135 -11.87 39.19 3.79
N ASP A 136 -11.83 37.88 3.54
CA ASP A 136 -10.72 37.01 3.95
C ASP A 136 -9.40 37.37 3.25
N VAL A 137 -9.44 37.61 1.94
CA VAL A 137 -8.23 38.04 1.20
C VAL A 137 -7.75 39.41 1.70
N SER A 138 -8.66 40.35 2.00
CA SER A 138 -8.29 41.67 2.51
C SER A 138 -7.67 41.61 3.91
N GLU A 139 -8.20 40.76 4.78
CA GLU A 139 -7.65 40.53 6.12
C GLU A 139 -6.28 39.86 6.08
N ARG A 140 -6.13 38.82 5.25
CA ARG A 140 -4.84 38.12 5.06
C ARG A 140 -3.77 39.03 4.46
N LEU A 141 -4.14 39.93 3.53
CA LEU A 141 -3.23 40.93 2.98
C LEU A 141 -2.79 41.99 3.99
N LYS A 142 -3.65 42.35 4.96
CA LYS A 142 -3.28 43.22 6.08
C LYS A 142 -2.27 42.53 7.00
N ASN A 143 -2.50 41.25 7.29
CA ASN A 143 -1.66 40.48 8.22
C ASN A 143 -0.36 39.97 7.59
N LYS A 144 -0.34 39.75 6.27
CA LYS A 144 0.83 39.26 5.50
C LYS A 144 0.92 39.98 4.14
N PRO A 145 1.55 41.17 4.09
CA PRO A 145 1.67 41.95 2.85
C PRO A 145 2.41 41.23 1.71
N GLU A 146 3.28 40.28 2.03
CA GLU A 146 4.06 39.51 1.05
C GLU A 146 3.19 38.62 0.16
N LEU A 147 2.00 38.25 0.64
CA LEU A 147 1.02 37.46 -0.10
C LEU A 147 0.50 38.17 -1.36
N GLN A 148 0.71 39.49 -1.51
CA GLN A 148 0.40 40.21 -2.75
C GLN A 148 1.16 39.67 -3.97
N LYS A 149 2.31 38.99 -3.74
CA LYS A 149 3.08 38.37 -4.82
C LYS A 149 2.51 37.02 -5.27
N ASN A 150 1.63 36.39 -4.47
CA ASN A 150 1.05 35.08 -4.77
C ASN A 150 0.15 35.15 -6.04
N PRO A 151 0.32 34.24 -7.00
CA PRO A 151 -0.46 34.22 -8.24
C PRO A 151 -1.99 34.15 -8.03
N HIS A 152 -2.45 33.37 -7.06
CA HIS A 152 -3.88 33.21 -6.76
C HIS A 152 -4.49 34.48 -6.19
N ILE A 153 -3.76 35.21 -5.34
CA ILE A 153 -4.22 36.51 -4.82
C ILE A 153 -4.35 37.53 -5.93
N LYS A 154 -3.38 37.59 -6.85
CA LYS A 154 -3.47 38.48 -8.03
C LYS A 154 -4.71 38.17 -8.87
N GLN A 155 -5.00 36.88 -9.07
CA GLN A 155 -6.18 36.43 -9.80
C GLN A 155 -7.47 36.82 -9.09
N ILE A 156 -7.56 36.66 -7.77
CA ILE A 156 -8.73 37.08 -6.98
C ILE A 156 -8.93 38.59 -7.06
N LEU A 157 -7.87 39.39 -6.88
CA LEU A 157 -7.92 40.85 -6.97
C LEU A 157 -8.34 41.33 -8.36
N MET A 158 -7.88 40.65 -9.43
CA MET A 158 -8.32 40.90 -10.79
C MET A 158 -9.82 40.67 -10.94
N GLN A 159 -10.34 39.53 -10.45
CA GLN A 159 -11.77 39.23 -10.48
C GLN A 159 -12.62 40.24 -9.69
N ILE A 160 -12.12 40.72 -8.55
CA ILE A 160 -12.76 41.80 -7.77
C ILE A 160 -12.81 43.12 -8.56
N SER A 161 -11.75 43.43 -9.30
CA SER A 161 -11.72 44.61 -10.18
C SER A 161 -12.75 44.52 -11.31
N ILE A 162 -12.87 43.34 -11.93
CA ILE A 162 -13.89 43.06 -12.95
C ILE A 162 -15.29 43.22 -12.35
N TYR A 163 -15.56 42.65 -11.17
CA TYR A 163 -16.85 42.82 -10.48
C TYR A 163 -17.22 44.29 -10.26
N LYS A 164 -16.26 45.11 -9.80
CA LYS A 164 -16.50 46.55 -9.59
C LYS A 164 -16.84 47.27 -10.89
N LYS A 165 -16.19 46.91 -12.01
CA LYS A 165 -16.47 47.47 -13.34
C LYS A 165 -17.87 47.06 -13.83
N GLU A 166 -18.21 45.77 -13.74
CA GLU A 166 -19.53 45.25 -14.12
C GLU A 166 -20.66 45.90 -13.31
N LEU A 167 -20.46 46.11 -12.00
CA LEU A 167 -21.42 46.79 -11.15
C LEU A 167 -21.63 48.26 -11.55
N ALA A 168 -20.55 48.98 -11.89
CA ALA A 168 -20.62 50.36 -12.33
C ALA A 168 -21.30 50.49 -13.71
N GLU A 169 -20.97 49.60 -14.64
CA GLU A 169 -21.56 49.54 -15.97
C GLU A 169 -23.05 49.21 -15.90
N THR A 170 -23.43 48.22 -15.10
CA THR A 170 -24.83 47.83 -14.89
C THR A 170 -25.63 48.97 -14.26
N ARG A 171 -25.07 49.71 -13.29
CA ARG A 171 -25.72 50.90 -12.71
C ARG A 171 -25.92 52.00 -13.75
N ARG A 172 -24.93 52.26 -14.60
CA ARG A 172 -25.01 53.26 -15.68
C ARG A 172 -26.06 52.89 -16.72
N LEU A 173 -26.10 51.62 -17.12
CA LEU A 173 -27.09 51.09 -18.07
C LEU A 173 -28.49 51.09 -17.46
N ALA A 174 -28.64 50.69 -16.20
CA ALA A 174 -29.93 50.71 -15.50
C ALA A 174 -30.54 52.12 -15.41
N ALA A 175 -29.71 53.16 -15.31
CA ALA A 175 -30.17 54.55 -15.25
C ALA A 175 -30.67 55.11 -16.61
N SER A 176 -30.30 54.48 -17.73
CA SER A 176 -30.57 54.98 -19.09
C SER A 176 -31.42 54.04 -19.95
N MET A 177 -31.79 52.87 -19.42
CA MET A 177 -32.42 51.79 -20.18
C MET A 177 -33.95 51.73 -20.00
N PRO A 178 -34.72 51.44 -21.07
CA PRO A 178 -36.16 51.21 -20.97
C PRO A 178 -36.50 50.02 -20.06
N ARG A 179 -37.60 50.11 -19.30
CA ARG A 179 -38.03 49.10 -18.31
C ARG A 179 -38.16 47.69 -18.90
N GLU A 180 -38.52 47.57 -20.17
CA GLU A 180 -38.67 46.31 -20.89
C GLU A 180 -37.35 45.52 -21.04
N LYS A 181 -36.20 46.21 -21.05
CA LYS A 181 -34.87 45.58 -21.19
C LYS A 181 -34.18 45.32 -19.85
N ALA A 182 -34.77 45.78 -18.74
CA ALA A 182 -34.19 45.65 -17.40
C ALA A 182 -34.02 44.19 -16.97
N ALA A 183 -34.96 43.31 -17.36
CA ALA A 183 -34.87 41.88 -17.07
C ALA A 183 -33.67 41.21 -17.76
N GLY A 184 -33.39 41.57 -19.01
CA GLY A 184 -32.23 41.07 -19.76
C GLY A 184 -30.91 41.57 -19.17
N LEU A 185 -30.85 42.83 -18.76
CA LEU A 185 -29.67 43.40 -18.07
C LEU A 185 -29.40 42.68 -16.75
N ALA A 186 -30.43 42.43 -15.94
CA ALA A 186 -30.31 41.71 -14.68
C ALA A 186 -29.84 40.26 -14.88
N ALA A 187 -30.38 39.55 -15.88
CA ALA A 187 -29.96 38.19 -16.20
C ALA A 187 -28.49 38.13 -16.66
N ASN A 188 -28.05 39.06 -17.51
CA ASN A 188 -26.67 39.15 -17.97
C ASN A 188 -25.70 39.49 -16.84
N PHE A 189 -26.06 40.45 -15.98
CA PHE A 189 -25.27 40.80 -14.80
C PHE A 189 -25.15 39.60 -13.85
N LYS A 190 -26.26 38.90 -13.57
CA LYS A 190 -26.26 37.70 -12.74
C LYS A 190 -25.29 36.64 -13.28
N LYS A 191 -25.35 36.34 -14.58
CA LYS A 191 -24.45 35.36 -15.22
C LYS A 191 -22.97 35.76 -15.10
N ARG A 192 -22.64 37.04 -15.34
CA ARG A 192 -21.27 37.54 -15.20
C ARG A 192 -20.79 37.50 -13.76
N VAL A 193 -21.63 37.86 -12.79
CA VAL A 193 -21.30 37.79 -11.36
C VAL A 193 -21.08 36.34 -10.91
N GLU A 194 -21.87 35.38 -11.42
CA GLU A 194 -21.68 33.95 -11.15
C GLU A 194 -20.32 33.46 -11.67
N GLU A 195 -19.92 33.85 -12.88
CA GLU A 195 -18.61 33.52 -13.46
C GLU A 195 -17.45 34.11 -12.65
N ILE A 196 -17.56 35.38 -12.26
CA ILE A 196 -16.57 36.08 -11.42
C ILE A 196 -16.47 35.41 -10.05
N THR A 197 -17.61 35.12 -9.41
CA THR A 197 -17.67 34.47 -8.09
C THR A 197 -17.03 33.09 -8.14
N ARG A 198 -17.37 32.27 -9.15
CA ARG A 198 -16.75 30.96 -9.34
C ARG A 198 -15.24 31.06 -9.49
N SER A 199 -14.74 31.98 -10.33
CA SER A 199 -13.30 32.15 -10.53
C SER A 199 -12.57 32.64 -9.27
N ALA A 200 -13.17 33.57 -8.53
CA ALA A 200 -12.61 34.06 -7.27
C ALA A 200 -12.57 32.95 -6.21
N SER A 201 -13.65 32.18 -6.04
CA SER A 201 -13.74 31.09 -5.07
C SER A 201 -12.81 29.92 -5.40
N GLU A 202 -12.61 29.59 -6.68
CA GLU A 202 -11.63 28.57 -7.09
C GLU A 202 -10.19 28.97 -6.76
N ASN A 203 -9.82 30.22 -7.02
CA ASN A 203 -8.48 30.72 -6.70
C ASN A 203 -8.29 30.87 -5.19
N HIS A 204 -9.35 31.25 -4.46
CA HIS A 204 -9.34 31.31 -3.01
C HIS A 204 -9.13 29.93 -2.38
N ARG A 205 -9.81 28.89 -2.89
CA ARG A 205 -9.57 27.52 -2.43
C ARG A 205 -8.12 27.07 -2.67
N LYS A 206 -7.57 27.35 -3.85
CA LYS A 206 -6.17 27.03 -4.18
C LYS A 206 -5.18 27.77 -3.27
N LEU A 207 -5.47 29.03 -2.95
CA LEU A 207 -4.69 29.80 -2.00
C LEU A 207 -4.70 29.17 -0.60
N LEU A 208 -5.86 28.69 -0.13
CA LEU A 208 -5.97 27.99 1.16
C LEU A 208 -5.22 26.65 1.13
N ASP A 209 -5.31 25.89 0.03
CA ASP A 209 -4.55 24.65 -0.18
C ASP A 209 -3.01 24.87 -0.11
N GLU A 210 -2.51 26.04 -0.52
CA GLU A 210 -1.08 26.39 -0.46
C GLU A 210 -0.63 26.90 0.92
N LEU A 211 -1.50 27.63 1.63
CA LEU A 211 -1.14 28.35 2.85
C LEU A 211 -1.42 27.58 4.14
N GLU A 212 -2.33 26.62 4.11
CA GLU A 212 -2.73 25.85 5.29
C GLU A 212 -2.17 24.42 5.18
N PRO A 213 -1.34 23.96 6.14
CA PRO A 213 -0.86 22.58 6.14
C PRO A 213 -2.10 21.68 6.28
N LYS A 214 -2.35 20.85 5.25
CA LYS A 214 -3.46 19.89 5.30
C LYS A 214 -3.31 19.07 6.58
N PRO A 215 -4.36 18.95 7.42
CA PRO A 215 -4.32 17.99 8.51
C PRO A 215 -3.96 16.64 7.90
N ALA A 216 -2.93 15.98 8.46
CA ALA A 216 -2.51 14.68 7.95
C ALA A 216 -3.75 13.78 7.95
N ALA A 217 -4.14 13.30 6.76
CA ALA A 217 -5.30 12.43 6.63
C ALA A 217 -5.15 11.28 7.64
N PRO A 218 -6.24 10.86 8.33
CA PRO A 218 -6.16 9.76 9.26
C PRO A 218 -5.53 8.55 8.56
N LEU A 219 -4.55 7.94 9.21
CA LEU A 219 -3.89 6.75 8.68
C LEU A 219 -4.98 5.68 8.50
N LYS A 220 -5.02 5.07 7.31
CA LYS A 220 -5.93 3.98 6.95
C LYS A 220 -5.11 2.79 6.49
N GLY A 221 -5.58 1.57 6.79
CA GLY A 221 -4.92 0.32 6.42
C GLY A 221 -3.75 -0.01 7.34
N LEU A 222 -2.76 -0.77 6.87
CA LEU A 222 -1.60 -1.14 7.69
C LEU A 222 -0.92 0.00 8.48
N PRO A 223 -0.78 1.23 7.95
CA PRO A 223 -0.17 2.33 8.70
C PRO A 223 -0.91 2.74 9.98
N SER A 224 -2.18 2.34 10.17
CA SER A 224 -2.92 2.65 11.40
C SER A 224 -2.67 1.69 12.55
N TYR A 225 -2.02 0.55 12.31
CA TYR A 225 -1.79 -0.47 13.33
C TYR A 225 -0.39 -0.36 13.95
N ASP A 226 -0.25 -0.80 15.20
CA ASP A 226 1.06 -1.14 15.76
C ASP A 226 1.51 -2.51 15.26
N LEU A 227 2.41 -2.51 14.28
CA LEU A 227 2.90 -3.73 13.62
C LEU A 227 4.15 -4.32 14.29
N ALA A 228 4.80 -3.59 15.19
CA ALA A 228 6.06 -4.02 15.81
C ALA A 228 5.95 -5.38 16.54
N PRO A 229 4.86 -5.69 17.27
CA PRO A 229 4.68 -6.97 17.93
C PRO A 229 4.67 -8.20 17.00
N LEU A 230 4.38 -8.00 15.70
CA LEU A 230 4.34 -9.09 14.71
C LEU A 230 5.71 -9.46 14.16
N ALA A 231 6.71 -8.57 14.27
CA ALA A 231 8.02 -8.78 13.66
C ALA A 231 8.71 -10.09 14.12
N PRO A 232 8.68 -10.49 15.42
CA PRO A 232 9.24 -11.76 15.87
C PRO A 232 8.51 -13.00 15.33
N LEU A 233 7.20 -12.88 15.08
CA LEU A 233 6.41 -13.97 14.50
C LEU A 233 6.83 -14.22 13.06
N TYR A 234 6.93 -13.17 12.26
CA TYR A 234 7.36 -13.27 10.86
C TYR A 234 8.80 -13.79 10.73
N LEU A 235 9.66 -13.40 11.66
CA LEU A 235 11.00 -13.98 11.73
C LEU A 235 10.97 -15.48 12.06
N SER A 236 10.06 -15.93 12.93
CA SER A 236 9.90 -17.35 13.23
C SER A 236 9.36 -18.14 12.03
N GLN A 237 8.47 -17.54 11.24
CA GLN A 237 7.97 -18.12 9.99
C GLN A 237 9.07 -18.23 8.93
N ALA A 238 9.84 -17.16 8.74
CA ALA A 238 11.05 -17.18 7.92
C ALA A 238 11.95 -18.35 8.34
N LYS A 239 12.17 -18.52 9.65
CA LYS A 239 12.92 -19.64 10.24
C LYS A 239 12.45 -21.01 9.80
N ALA A 240 11.16 -21.25 9.88
CA ALA A 240 10.56 -22.49 9.41
C ALA A 240 10.75 -22.67 7.89
N PHE A 241 10.47 -21.65 7.09
CA PHE A 241 10.57 -21.74 5.63
C PHE A 241 11.99 -21.98 5.14
N SER A 242 13.01 -21.26 5.63
CA SER A 242 14.39 -21.54 5.19
C SER A 242 14.87 -22.91 5.65
N THR A 243 14.47 -23.38 6.84
CA THR A 243 14.80 -24.73 7.29
C THR A 243 14.23 -25.77 6.32
N LEU A 244 12.98 -25.61 5.87
CA LEU A 244 12.40 -26.55 4.91
C LEU A 244 13.04 -26.41 3.53
N ALA A 245 13.17 -25.19 3.04
CA ALA A 245 13.75 -24.89 1.74
C ALA A 245 15.15 -25.49 1.62
N SER A 246 16.01 -25.29 2.63
CA SER A 246 17.38 -25.79 2.64
C SER A 246 17.45 -27.31 2.59
N ARG A 247 16.53 -28.01 3.29
CA ARG A 247 16.43 -29.47 3.19
C ARG A 247 15.99 -29.94 1.81
N PHE A 248 15.01 -29.26 1.21
CA PHE A 248 14.57 -29.57 -0.15
C PHE A 248 15.68 -29.32 -1.17
N SER A 249 16.35 -28.17 -1.11
CA SER A 249 17.50 -27.84 -1.95
C SER A 249 18.63 -28.85 -1.77
N PHE A 250 18.94 -29.26 -0.53
CA PHE A 250 19.97 -30.27 -0.27
C PHE A 250 19.62 -31.62 -0.91
N VAL A 251 18.38 -32.06 -0.81
CA VAL A 251 17.93 -33.32 -1.45
C VAL A 251 17.94 -33.22 -2.97
N GLU A 252 17.56 -32.07 -3.53
CA GLU A 252 17.63 -31.80 -4.96
C GLU A 252 19.07 -31.85 -5.48
N GLU A 253 20.02 -31.25 -4.74
CA GLU A 253 21.46 -31.27 -5.04
C GLU A 253 22.05 -32.69 -4.97
N GLN A 254 21.75 -33.44 -3.89
CA GLN A 254 22.35 -34.75 -3.64
C GLN A 254 21.71 -35.89 -4.44
N ARG A 255 20.49 -35.68 -4.98
CA ARG A 255 19.69 -36.68 -5.70
C ARG A 255 19.50 -38.02 -4.96
N SER A 256 19.76 -38.04 -3.65
CA SER A 256 19.78 -39.24 -2.80
C SER A 256 19.53 -38.85 -1.33
N GLY A 257 19.22 -39.83 -0.46
CA GLY A 257 19.03 -39.58 0.97
C GLY A 257 17.76 -38.78 1.34
N ALA A 258 16.81 -38.63 0.42
CA ALA A 258 15.60 -37.82 0.59
C ALA A 258 14.80 -38.19 1.85
N ARG A 259 14.68 -39.49 2.11
CA ARG A 259 13.95 -40.03 3.26
C ARG A 259 14.61 -39.61 4.57
N ASP A 260 15.92 -39.77 4.68
CA ASP A 260 16.69 -39.46 5.89
C ASP A 260 16.71 -37.96 6.19
N VAL A 261 16.66 -37.12 5.16
CA VAL A 261 16.68 -35.65 5.31
C VAL A 261 15.29 -35.07 5.55
N LEU A 262 14.26 -35.53 4.82
CA LEU A 262 12.93 -34.94 4.82
C LEU A 262 11.97 -35.60 5.81
N ILE A 263 11.94 -36.92 5.96
CA ILE A 263 10.97 -37.59 6.86
C ILE A 263 11.06 -37.08 8.31
N PRO A 264 12.26 -36.84 8.89
CA PRO A 264 12.35 -36.32 10.26
C PRO A 264 11.64 -34.97 10.45
N ILE A 265 11.50 -34.15 9.40
CA ILE A 265 10.85 -32.83 9.51
C ILE A 265 9.33 -32.93 9.70
N LEU A 266 8.72 -34.08 9.40
CA LEU A 266 7.28 -34.30 9.62
C LEU A 266 6.88 -34.11 11.08
N GLY A 267 7.78 -34.42 12.03
CA GLY A 267 7.54 -34.17 13.46
C GLY A 267 7.36 -32.68 13.80
N GLN A 268 7.77 -31.77 12.92
CA GLN A 268 7.60 -30.32 13.10
C GLN A 268 6.38 -29.74 12.38
N ARG A 269 5.64 -30.54 11.61
CA ARG A 269 4.47 -30.11 10.83
C ARG A 269 3.53 -29.23 11.64
N GLU A 270 3.05 -29.75 12.77
CA GLU A 270 2.11 -29.04 13.64
C GLU A 270 2.68 -27.75 14.23
N THR A 271 3.98 -27.72 14.53
CA THR A 271 4.65 -26.52 15.04
C THR A 271 4.66 -25.42 13.99
N TRP A 272 4.84 -25.76 12.72
CA TRP A 272 4.92 -24.79 11.64
C TRP A 272 3.54 -24.28 11.22
N PHE A 273 2.52 -25.15 11.17
CA PHE A 273 1.13 -24.72 10.97
C PHE A 273 0.66 -23.78 12.08
N ARG A 274 1.04 -24.03 13.34
CA ARG A 274 0.77 -23.13 14.47
C ARG A 274 1.37 -21.73 14.28
N LEU A 275 2.43 -21.55 13.47
CA LEU A 275 2.93 -20.20 13.16
C LEU A 275 1.97 -19.42 12.26
N MET A 276 1.28 -20.08 11.33
CA MET A 276 0.25 -19.46 10.50
C MET A 276 -1.00 -19.14 11.33
N GLU A 277 -1.40 -20.04 12.23
CA GLU A 277 -2.51 -19.79 13.15
C GLU A 277 -2.25 -18.60 14.09
N ARG A 278 -1.01 -18.46 14.56
CA ARG A 278 -0.60 -17.31 15.37
C ARG A 278 -0.69 -16.00 14.59
N GLU A 279 -0.43 -16.02 13.28
CA GLU A 279 -0.58 -14.83 12.42
C GLU A 279 -2.04 -14.43 12.29
N VAL A 280 -2.95 -15.39 12.03
CA VAL A 280 -4.40 -15.14 12.01
C VAL A 280 -4.88 -14.56 13.35
N LYS A 281 -4.46 -15.16 14.47
CA LYS A 281 -4.79 -14.65 15.81
C LYS A 281 -4.26 -13.24 16.02
N ALA A 282 -3.06 -12.94 15.55
CA ALA A 282 -2.49 -11.61 15.68
C ALA A 282 -3.22 -10.58 14.82
N TYR A 283 -3.71 -10.96 13.64
CA TYR A 283 -4.57 -10.11 12.81
C TYR A 283 -5.91 -9.79 13.47
N ASN A 284 -6.53 -10.76 14.14
CA ASN A 284 -7.73 -10.52 14.94
C ASN A 284 -7.48 -9.52 16.09
N LEU A 285 -6.26 -9.47 16.65
CA LEU A 285 -5.90 -8.47 17.65
C LEU A 285 -5.72 -7.06 17.08
N LEU A 286 -5.35 -6.94 15.79
CA LEU A 286 -5.27 -5.63 15.12
C LEU A 286 -6.66 -5.06 14.82
N GLU A 287 -7.61 -5.94 14.49
CA GLU A 287 -8.98 -5.59 14.11
C GLU A 287 -9.97 -6.51 14.87
N PRO A 288 -10.31 -6.19 16.14
CA PRO A 288 -11.06 -7.09 17.03
C PRO A 288 -12.58 -7.04 16.76
N PHE A 289 -12.97 -7.33 15.53
CA PHE A 289 -14.36 -7.49 15.09
C PHE A 289 -14.47 -8.67 14.11
N GLU A 290 -15.70 -9.15 13.88
CA GLU A 290 -15.93 -10.30 12.99
C GLU A 290 -15.40 -10.06 11.57
N GLY A 291 -14.45 -10.90 11.12
CA GLY A 291 -13.79 -10.77 9.82
C GLY A 291 -12.67 -9.72 9.78
N GLY A 292 -12.29 -9.15 10.92
CA GLY A 292 -11.18 -8.21 11.03
C GLY A 292 -9.83 -8.84 10.68
N GLU A 293 -9.63 -10.13 11.02
CA GLU A 293 -8.45 -10.90 10.66
C GLU A 293 -8.26 -11.01 9.14
N ARG A 294 -9.36 -11.19 8.40
CA ARG A 294 -9.37 -11.18 6.93
C ARG A 294 -8.99 -9.81 6.41
N ARG A 295 -9.55 -8.74 6.97
CA ARG A 295 -9.22 -7.37 6.55
C ARG A 295 -7.74 -7.08 6.72
N ALA A 296 -7.18 -7.35 7.90
CA ALA A 296 -5.75 -7.15 8.16
C ALA A 296 -4.86 -8.02 7.25
N ALA A 297 -5.22 -9.29 7.04
CA ALA A 297 -4.50 -10.16 6.11
C ALA A 297 -4.50 -9.60 4.67
N MET A 298 -5.63 -9.08 4.21
CA MET A 298 -5.74 -8.48 2.88
C MET A 298 -4.95 -7.18 2.75
N GLU A 299 -4.85 -6.39 3.81
CA GLU A 299 -4.00 -5.19 3.83
C GLU A 299 -2.50 -5.54 3.71
N PHE A 300 -2.03 -6.59 4.40
CA PHE A 300 -0.70 -7.17 4.17
C PHE A 300 -0.54 -7.66 2.73
N THR A 301 -1.52 -8.40 2.23
CA THR A 301 -1.49 -8.97 0.88
C THR A 301 -1.37 -7.88 -0.19
N ARG A 302 -2.14 -6.80 -0.08
CA ARG A 302 -2.11 -5.66 -1.02
C ARG A 302 -0.73 -5.00 -1.08
N GLU A 303 -0.12 -4.76 0.08
CA GLU A 303 1.21 -4.14 0.12
C GLU A 303 2.30 -5.06 -0.41
N ILE A 304 2.22 -6.36 -0.10
CA ILE A 304 3.14 -7.37 -0.64
C ILE A 304 3.01 -7.46 -2.16
N VAL A 305 1.77 -7.59 -2.68
CA VAL A 305 1.50 -7.61 -4.13
C VAL A 305 2.10 -6.37 -4.79
N ARG A 306 1.93 -5.18 -4.22
CA ARG A 306 2.52 -3.94 -4.75
C ARG A 306 4.04 -3.98 -4.81
N ILE A 307 4.70 -4.53 -3.78
CA ILE A 307 6.16 -4.65 -3.73
C ILE A 307 6.65 -5.59 -4.83
N LEU A 308 6.02 -6.76 -4.92
CA LEU A 308 6.37 -7.81 -5.87
C LEU A 308 6.07 -7.44 -7.32
N ASP A 309 4.97 -6.72 -7.57
CA ASP A 309 4.60 -6.26 -8.92
C ASP A 309 5.67 -5.31 -9.46
N ARG A 310 6.12 -4.36 -8.61
CA ARG A 310 7.21 -3.45 -8.95
C ARG A 310 8.53 -4.20 -9.20
N GLU A 311 8.85 -5.19 -8.37
CA GLU A 311 10.05 -6.02 -8.55
C GLU A 311 9.99 -6.80 -9.86
N ALA A 312 8.84 -7.40 -10.17
CA ALA A 312 8.63 -8.11 -11.42
C ALA A 312 8.77 -7.19 -12.63
N GLU A 313 8.33 -5.92 -12.55
CA GLU A 313 8.54 -4.92 -13.61
C GLU A 313 10.00 -4.50 -13.75
N GLU A 314 10.72 -4.32 -12.64
CA GLU A 314 12.13 -3.89 -12.62
C GLU A 314 13.06 -5.00 -13.12
N ALA A 315 12.76 -6.27 -12.84
CA ALA A 315 13.52 -7.43 -13.31
C ALA A 315 13.45 -7.67 -14.85
N PHE A 316 12.58 -6.95 -15.58
CA PHE A 316 12.50 -6.99 -17.05
C PHE A 316 13.39 -5.94 -17.74
N ARG A 317 14.01 -5.02 -17.00
CA ARG A 317 14.88 -3.97 -17.54
C ARG A 317 16.34 -4.39 -17.54
#